data_AF-M8BAD4-F1
#
_entry.id   AF-M8BAD4-F1
#
_cell.length_a   1.000
_cell.length_b   1.000
_cell.length_c   1.000
_cell.angle_alpha   90.00
_cell.angle_beta   90.00
_cell.angle_gamma   90.00
#
_symmetry.space_group_name_H-M   'P 1'
#
loop_
_entity.id
_entity.type
_entity.pdbx_description
1 polymer ?
#
loop_
_entity_poly.entity_id
_entity_poly.type
_entity_poly.pdbx_seq_one_letter_code
_entity_poly.pdbx_strand_id
1 'polypeptide(L)'
;MAPSRRAGRLLFLPLALVHLLSSCPHTTSGAPNTAPLSVLCNGAVYGAGDPFAESLAYVLADLLAATPQSRARDAYTISPYPNAFAYGHAACRAGLTGVDCASCLGSAVSQMNATCGHAVGARAVLVDCSVRGTTAERTYYAARVAQAAAGEDPCAEDREEDGDDLIDSTEELVDTGTEVATVSGREPRGGGAAQS
;
A
#
# COMPACT_ATOMS: atom_id res chain seq x y z
N MET A 1 -68.31 34.35 -20.34
CA MET A 1 -68.01 33.05 -19.68
C MET A 1 -67.45 32.08 -20.71
N ALA A 2 -66.15 31.79 -20.66
CA ALA A 2 -65.54 30.56 -21.18
C ALA A 2 -64.13 30.42 -20.55
N PRO A 3 -63.80 29.33 -19.85
CA PRO A 3 -62.46 29.08 -19.34
C PRO A 3 -61.73 27.96 -20.12
N SER A 4 -60.39 27.94 -19.96
CA SER A 4 -59.48 26.80 -20.21
C SER A 4 -59.00 26.64 -21.67
N ARG A 5 -57.75 26.29 -22.01
CA ARG A 5 -56.89 25.25 -21.42
C ARG A 5 -55.37 25.51 -21.61
N ARG A 6 -54.65 25.27 -20.51
CA ARG A 6 -53.35 24.54 -20.38
C ARG A 6 -52.46 24.42 -21.62
N ALA A 7 -51.32 25.11 -21.59
CA ALA A 7 -50.11 24.73 -22.32
C ALA A 7 -48.93 24.77 -21.34
N GLY A 8 -48.53 23.61 -20.84
CA GLY A 8 -47.47 23.51 -19.83
C GLY A 8 -47.05 22.06 -19.65
N ARG A 9 -46.57 21.42 -20.72
CA ARG A 9 -46.11 20.02 -20.67
C ARG A 9 -44.88 19.70 -21.52
N LEU A 10 -44.29 20.65 -22.26
CA LEU A 10 -43.13 20.36 -23.13
C LEU A 10 -41.75 20.66 -22.51
N LEU A 11 -41.67 21.34 -21.35
CA LEU A 11 -40.37 21.74 -20.76
C LEU A 11 -39.76 20.73 -19.78
N PHE A 12 -40.44 19.61 -19.49
CA PHE A 12 -40.00 18.64 -18.47
C PHE A 12 -39.10 17.51 -19.01
N LEU A 13 -39.04 17.31 -20.33
CA LEU A 13 -38.20 16.28 -20.94
C LEU A 13 -36.68 16.48 -20.78
N PRO A 14 -36.10 17.70 -20.94
CA PRO A 14 -34.65 17.86 -20.82
C PRO A 14 -34.16 17.70 -19.37
N LEU A 15 -34.97 18.08 -18.37
CA LEU A 15 -34.67 17.87 -16.95
C LEU A 15 -34.61 16.37 -16.57
N ALA A 16 -35.48 15.55 -17.16
CA ALA A 16 -35.47 14.10 -16.91
C ALA A 16 -34.19 13.42 -17.45
N LEU A 17 -33.63 13.91 -18.56
CA LEU A 17 -32.39 13.38 -19.15
C LEU A 17 -31.16 13.74 -18.31
N VAL A 18 -31.13 14.94 -17.71
CA VAL A 18 -30.05 15.38 -16.79
C VAL A 18 -30.03 14.56 -15.49
N HIS A 19 -31.18 14.11 -14.99
CA HIS A 19 -31.25 13.21 -13.83
C HIS A 19 -30.76 11.79 -14.14
N LEU A 20 -30.92 11.30 -15.37
CA LEU A 20 -30.38 9.98 -15.78
C LEU A 20 -28.85 9.99 -15.83
N LEU A 21 -28.26 11.09 -16.32
CA LEU A 21 -26.79 11.29 -16.40
C LEU A 21 -26.15 11.69 -15.05
N SER A 22 -26.96 12.10 -14.08
CA SER A 22 -26.55 12.47 -12.70
C SER A 22 -26.83 11.36 -11.68
N SER A 23 -26.95 10.11 -12.14
CA SER A 23 -26.86 8.96 -11.24
C SER A 23 -25.39 8.66 -11.00
N CYS A 24 -24.79 9.42 -10.08
CA CYS A 24 -23.49 9.10 -9.53
C CYS A 24 -23.55 7.63 -9.04
N PRO A 25 -22.61 6.75 -9.41
CA PRO A 25 -22.63 5.37 -8.95
C PRO A 25 -22.57 5.39 -7.42
N HIS A 26 -23.73 5.18 -6.79
CA HIS A 26 -23.81 5.02 -5.36
C HIS A 26 -22.94 3.82 -5.02
N THR A 27 -21.92 4.05 -4.19
CA THR A 27 -21.21 2.97 -3.52
C THR A 27 -22.25 2.24 -2.69
N THR A 28 -22.80 1.16 -3.24
CA THR A 28 -23.80 0.37 -2.54
C THR A 28 -23.05 -0.28 -1.39
N SER A 29 -23.32 0.19 -0.17
CA SER A 29 -22.78 -0.39 1.06
C SER A 29 -23.40 -1.77 1.24
N GLY A 30 -22.74 -2.77 0.68
CA GLY A 30 -22.89 -4.15 1.09
C GLY A 30 -21.90 -4.44 2.21
N ALA A 31 -22.28 -5.33 3.13
CA ALA A 31 -21.33 -5.83 4.13
C ALA A 31 -20.06 -6.35 3.44
N PRO A 32 -18.87 -6.12 4.02
CA PRO A 32 -17.62 -6.58 3.43
C PRO A 32 -17.60 -8.10 3.34
N ASN A 33 -17.04 -8.64 2.25
CA ASN A 33 -16.81 -10.07 2.14
C ASN A 33 -15.56 -10.47 2.95
N THR A 34 -15.80 -11.15 4.06
CA THR A 34 -14.77 -11.58 5.01
C THR A 34 -14.34 -13.04 4.86
N ALA A 35 -14.72 -13.70 3.76
CA ALA A 35 -14.27 -15.06 3.49
C ALA A 35 -12.73 -15.12 3.37
N PRO A 36 -12.06 -16.04 4.07
CA PRO A 36 -10.62 -16.19 3.97
C PRO A 36 -10.20 -16.71 2.60
N LEU A 37 -9.20 -16.06 2.00
CA LEU A 37 -8.47 -16.57 0.83
C LEU A 37 -7.19 -17.27 1.25
N SER A 38 -6.45 -16.69 2.19
CA SER A 38 -5.25 -17.31 2.75
C SER A 38 -4.87 -16.73 4.11
N VAL A 39 -4.28 -17.57 4.97
CA VAL A 39 -3.58 -17.14 6.18
C VAL A 39 -2.22 -17.82 6.19
N LEU A 40 -1.15 -17.02 6.24
CA LEU A 40 0.23 -17.48 6.23
C LEU A 40 0.92 -17.03 7.51
N CYS A 41 1.64 -17.97 8.13
CA CYS A 41 2.36 -17.76 9.37
C CYS A 41 3.85 -18.05 9.16
N ASN A 42 4.70 -17.25 9.78
CA ASN A 42 6.11 -17.58 9.90
C ASN A 42 6.28 -18.82 10.80
N GLY A 43 7.26 -19.68 10.49
CA GLY A 43 7.57 -20.86 11.31
C GLY A 43 8.25 -20.51 12.64
N ALA A 44 8.90 -19.35 12.74
CA ALA A 44 9.45 -18.83 13.98
C ALA A 44 8.36 -18.16 14.82
N VAL A 45 8.46 -18.32 16.14
CA VAL A 45 7.51 -17.79 17.12
C VAL A 45 8.21 -16.98 18.20
N TYR A 46 7.53 -15.95 18.72
CA TYR A 46 7.99 -15.19 19.88
C TYR A 46 7.47 -15.80 21.19
N GLY A 47 8.22 -15.57 22.28
CA GLY A 47 7.93 -16.15 23.59
C GLY A 47 7.03 -15.28 24.47
N ALA A 48 6.61 -15.84 25.61
CA ALA A 48 5.97 -15.06 26.66
C ALA A 48 6.95 -14.01 27.21
N GLY A 49 6.49 -12.76 27.34
CA GLY A 49 7.32 -11.64 27.79
C GLY A 49 8.23 -11.04 26.70
N ASP A 50 8.14 -11.51 25.46
CA ASP A 50 8.86 -10.91 24.35
C ASP A 50 8.31 -9.49 24.06
N PRO A 51 9.16 -8.44 24.06
CA PRO A 51 8.72 -7.07 23.79
C PRO A 51 8.12 -6.90 22.39
N PHE A 52 8.41 -7.80 21.44
CA PHE A 52 7.79 -7.79 20.12
C PHE A 52 6.27 -7.94 20.19
N ALA A 53 5.73 -8.65 21.18
CA ALA A 53 4.28 -8.83 21.32
C ALA A 53 3.54 -7.49 21.46
N GLU A 54 4.12 -6.55 22.21
CA GLU A 54 3.55 -5.22 22.40
C GLU A 54 3.68 -4.37 21.13
N SER A 55 4.81 -4.45 20.44
CA SER A 55 5.02 -3.80 19.15
C SER A 55 4.04 -4.28 18.08
N LEU A 56 3.83 -5.59 17.98
CA LEU A 56 2.88 -6.16 17.03
C LEU A 56 1.45 -5.72 17.35
N ALA A 57 1.07 -5.72 18.63
CA ALA A 57 -0.24 -5.24 19.07
C ALA A 57 -0.46 -3.76 18.70
N TYR A 58 0.55 -2.91 18.91
CA TYR A 58 0.51 -1.51 18.49
C TYR A 58 0.28 -1.38 16.98
N VAL A 59 1.09 -2.06 16.17
CA VAL A 59 0.99 -2.00 14.71
C VAL A 59 -0.39 -2.42 14.22
N LEU A 60 -0.94 -3.52 14.74
CA LEU A 60 -2.26 -3.99 14.31
C LEU A 60 -3.36 -3.02 14.73
N ALA A 61 -3.29 -2.47 15.94
CA ALA A 61 -4.27 -1.48 16.41
C ALA A 61 -4.22 -0.18 15.58
N ASP A 62 -3.02 0.31 15.28
CA ASP A 62 -2.82 1.52 14.49
C ASP A 62 -3.32 1.33 13.04
N LEU A 63 -3.03 0.18 12.41
CA LEU A 63 -3.57 -0.15 11.08
C LEU A 63 -5.10 -0.23 11.06
N LEU A 64 -5.71 -0.85 12.08
CA LEU A 64 -7.17 -0.91 12.21
C LEU A 64 -7.81 0.47 12.33
N ALA A 65 -7.10 1.45 12.89
CA ALA A 65 -7.54 2.83 12.99
C ALA A 65 -7.27 3.65 11.72
N ALA A 66 -6.09 3.50 11.13
CA ALA A 66 -5.60 4.36 10.04
C ALA A 66 -6.13 3.94 8.66
N THR A 67 -6.14 2.64 8.32
CA THR A 67 -6.54 2.17 6.98
C THR A 67 -7.97 2.58 6.59
N PRO A 68 -8.98 2.53 7.50
CA PRO A 68 -10.33 3.02 7.20
C PRO A 68 -10.42 4.51 6.86
N GLN A 69 -9.49 5.32 7.39
CA GLN A 69 -9.44 6.78 7.18
C GLN A 69 -8.61 7.16 5.95
N SER A 70 -7.71 6.28 5.51
CA SER A 70 -6.92 6.46 4.29
C SER A 70 -7.82 6.52 3.05
N ARG A 71 -7.61 7.52 2.20
CA ARG A 71 -8.33 7.61 0.90
C ARG A 71 -8.01 6.44 -0.02
N ALA A 72 -6.76 5.97 0.02
CA ALA A 72 -6.29 4.82 -0.75
C ALA A 72 -6.73 3.48 -0.17
N ARG A 73 -7.28 3.46 1.05
CA ARG A 73 -7.58 2.24 1.81
C ARG A 73 -6.38 1.31 1.94
N ASP A 74 -5.23 1.93 2.05
CA ASP A 74 -3.93 1.33 2.25
C ASP A 74 -3.23 2.15 3.33
N ALA A 75 -2.62 1.47 4.29
CA ALA A 75 -1.78 2.09 5.31
C ALA A 75 -0.65 1.16 5.74
N TYR A 76 0.46 1.78 6.13
CA TYR A 76 1.64 1.15 6.68
C TYR A 76 1.98 1.80 8.01
N THR A 77 2.52 1.03 8.95
CA THR A 77 2.96 1.57 10.22
C THR A 77 4.08 0.76 10.82
N ILE A 78 4.80 1.38 11.75
CA ILE A 78 5.88 0.79 12.51
C ILE A 78 5.68 1.12 13.98
N SER A 79 5.95 0.16 14.86
CA SER A 79 5.86 0.39 16.30
C SER A 79 6.91 1.41 16.76
N PRO A 80 6.60 2.28 17.74
CA PRO A 80 7.55 3.25 18.28
C PRO A 80 8.54 2.64 19.29
N TYR A 81 8.51 1.33 19.52
CA TYR A 81 9.30 0.66 20.57
C TYR A 81 10.66 0.18 20.05
N PRO A 82 11.78 0.80 20.49
CA PRO A 82 13.11 0.56 19.90
C PRO A 82 13.73 -0.79 20.21
N ASN A 83 13.22 -1.49 21.22
CA ASN A 83 13.78 -2.76 21.68
C ASN A 83 13.36 -3.96 20.80
N ALA A 84 12.21 -3.86 20.11
CA ALA A 84 11.70 -4.90 19.24
C ALA A 84 10.68 -4.32 18.26
N PHE A 85 11.15 -3.81 17.11
CA PHE A 85 10.24 -3.20 16.14
C PHE A 85 9.32 -4.23 15.47
N ALA A 86 8.05 -3.85 15.34
CA ALA A 86 7.11 -4.49 14.44
C ALA A 86 6.77 -3.55 13.29
N TYR A 87 6.55 -4.11 12.11
CA TYR A 87 6.05 -3.41 10.94
C TYR A 87 4.78 -4.09 10.46
N GLY A 88 3.88 -3.31 9.87
CA GLY A 88 2.69 -3.87 9.28
C GLY A 88 2.12 -3.05 8.14
N HIS A 89 1.16 -3.68 7.48
CA HIS A 89 0.41 -3.14 6.37
C HIS A 89 -1.01 -3.69 6.42
N ALA A 90 -1.95 -2.84 6.08
CA ALA A 90 -3.34 -3.22 5.93
C ALA A 90 -3.94 -2.51 4.73
N ALA A 91 -4.69 -3.26 3.93
CA ALA A 91 -5.37 -2.74 2.76
C ALA A 91 -6.80 -3.29 2.64
N CYS A 92 -7.72 -2.47 2.12
CA CYS A 92 -9.07 -2.86 1.75
C CYS A 92 -9.31 -2.60 0.27
N ARG A 93 -10.26 -3.32 -0.35
CA ARG A 93 -10.68 -3.05 -1.73
C ARG A 93 -11.21 -1.61 -1.87
N ALA A 94 -10.87 -0.97 -2.99
CA ALA A 94 -11.05 0.47 -3.28
C ALA A 94 -12.52 0.99 -3.33
N GLY A 95 -13.51 0.19 -2.95
CA GLY A 95 -14.92 0.58 -2.93
C GLY A 95 -15.64 0.37 -1.60
N LEU A 96 -14.95 -0.12 -0.56
CA LEU A 96 -15.58 -0.27 0.76
C LEU A 96 -15.85 1.11 1.38
N THR A 97 -16.80 1.22 2.32
CA THR A 97 -16.84 2.39 3.22
C THR A 97 -15.74 2.27 4.29
N GLY A 98 -15.45 3.35 5.02
CA GLY A 98 -14.49 3.27 6.14
C GLY A 98 -14.94 2.26 7.20
N VAL A 99 -16.24 2.24 7.51
CA VAL A 99 -16.84 1.29 8.46
C VAL A 99 -16.69 -0.15 7.98
N ASP A 100 -16.99 -0.42 6.70
CA ASP A 100 -16.87 -1.75 6.12
C ASP A 100 -15.40 -2.21 6.07
N CYS A 101 -14.48 -1.30 5.78
CA CYS A 101 -13.05 -1.58 5.82
C CYS A 101 -12.59 -1.94 7.24
N ALA A 102 -12.99 -1.17 8.25
CA ALA A 102 -12.67 -1.48 9.66
C ALA A 102 -13.20 -2.86 10.07
N SER A 103 -14.43 -3.19 9.70
CA SER A 103 -15.05 -4.49 9.97
C SER A 103 -14.30 -5.65 9.28
N CYS A 104 -13.92 -5.47 8.01
CA CYS A 104 -13.14 -6.46 7.28
C CYS A 104 -11.77 -6.70 7.92
N LEU A 105 -11.03 -5.63 8.23
CA LEU A 105 -9.71 -5.73 8.84
C LEU A 105 -9.78 -6.36 10.24
N GLY A 106 -10.80 -6.04 11.04
CA GLY A 106 -11.03 -6.70 12.32
C GLY A 106 -11.22 -8.22 12.16
N SER A 107 -11.97 -8.64 11.14
CA SER A 107 -12.13 -10.05 10.79
C SER A 107 -10.81 -10.70 10.33
N ALA A 108 -10.00 -9.98 9.55
CA ALA A 108 -8.69 -10.44 9.12
C ALA A 108 -7.72 -10.66 10.29
N VAL A 109 -7.66 -9.70 11.22
CA VAL A 109 -6.82 -9.80 12.44
C VAL A 109 -7.29 -10.94 13.34
N SER A 110 -8.59 -11.12 13.50
CA SER A 110 -9.14 -12.24 14.28
C SER A 110 -8.72 -13.60 13.70
N GLN A 111 -8.87 -13.79 12.39
CA GLN A 111 -8.46 -15.02 11.70
C GLN A 111 -6.95 -15.24 11.74
N MET A 112 -6.17 -14.16 11.57
CA MET A 112 -4.72 -14.18 11.69
C MET A 112 -4.28 -14.66 13.08
N ASN A 113 -4.84 -14.07 14.15
CA ASN A 113 -4.49 -14.43 15.53
C ASN A 113 -4.91 -15.86 15.87
N ALA A 114 -6.10 -16.29 15.42
CA ALA A 114 -6.58 -17.65 15.64
C ALA A 114 -5.71 -18.73 14.97
N THR A 115 -5.10 -18.40 13.82
CA THR A 115 -4.30 -19.35 13.04
C THR A 115 -2.81 -19.31 13.39
N CYS A 116 -2.25 -18.12 13.53
CA CYS A 116 -0.80 -17.93 13.64
C CYS A 116 -0.28 -17.81 15.08
N GLY A 117 -1.15 -17.54 16.05
CA GLY A 117 -0.78 -17.42 17.46
C GLY A 117 0.41 -16.48 17.68
N HIS A 118 1.55 -17.04 18.06
CA HIS A 118 2.78 -16.30 18.39
C HIS A 118 3.79 -16.21 17.24
N ALA A 119 3.38 -16.38 15.98
CA ALA A 119 4.31 -16.24 14.86
C ALA A 119 4.95 -14.85 14.81
N VAL A 120 6.27 -14.78 14.57
CA VAL A 120 6.99 -13.48 14.42
C VAL A 120 6.59 -12.71 13.16
N GLY A 121 5.84 -13.36 12.27
CA GLY A 121 5.20 -12.72 11.15
C GLY A 121 3.96 -13.49 10.71
N ALA A 122 2.93 -12.75 10.32
CA ALA A 122 1.67 -13.30 9.85
C ALA A 122 1.04 -12.42 8.78
N ARG A 123 0.30 -13.05 7.87
CA ARG A 123 -0.52 -12.38 6.85
C ARG A 123 -1.86 -13.07 6.75
N ALA A 124 -2.95 -12.32 6.80
CA ALA A 124 -4.29 -12.78 6.45
C ALA A 124 -4.79 -11.99 5.23
N VAL A 125 -5.28 -12.73 4.23
CA VAL A 125 -5.93 -12.18 3.04
C VAL A 125 -7.36 -12.73 3.00
N LEU A 126 -8.31 -11.82 3.10
CA LEU A 126 -9.73 -12.05 2.92
C LEU A 126 -10.13 -11.51 1.54
N VAL A 127 -11.35 -11.79 1.09
CA VAL A 127 -11.83 -11.34 -0.22
C VAL A 127 -11.71 -9.81 -0.38
N ASP A 128 -12.13 -9.04 0.62
CA ASP A 128 -12.19 -7.58 0.53
C ASP A 128 -11.06 -6.83 1.26
N CYS A 129 -10.17 -7.52 1.97
CA CYS A 129 -9.09 -6.87 2.71
C CYS A 129 -7.93 -7.81 3.03
N SER A 130 -6.79 -7.23 3.41
CA SER A 130 -5.64 -7.98 3.91
C SER A 130 -4.92 -7.24 5.02
N VAL A 131 -4.30 -7.99 5.93
CA VAL A 131 -3.45 -7.50 7.01
C VAL A 131 -2.19 -8.34 7.05
N ARG A 132 -1.05 -7.70 7.27
CA ARG A 132 0.22 -8.37 7.58
C ARG A 132 0.95 -7.63 8.69
N GLY A 133 1.58 -8.38 9.58
CA GLY A 133 2.47 -7.88 10.62
C GLY A 133 3.70 -8.76 10.72
N THR A 134 4.89 -8.18 10.84
CA THR A 134 6.15 -8.92 10.97
C THR A 134 7.10 -8.19 11.91
N THR A 135 8.09 -8.92 12.43
CA THR A 135 9.32 -8.29 12.95
C THR A 135 9.93 -7.42 11.86
N ALA A 136 10.35 -6.21 12.21
CA ALA A 136 11.18 -5.43 11.31
C ALA A 136 12.61 -5.97 11.41
N GLU A 137 13.17 -6.47 10.30
CA GLU A 137 14.61 -6.72 10.26
C GLU A 137 15.37 -5.39 10.40
N ARG A 138 16.48 -5.44 11.13
CA ARG A 138 17.31 -4.28 11.49
C ARG A 138 17.78 -3.48 10.26
N THR A 139 17.96 -4.15 9.12
CA THR A 139 18.38 -3.57 7.83
C THR A 139 17.25 -2.85 7.10
N TYR A 140 15.99 -3.31 7.22
CA TYR A 140 14.83 -2.64 6.65
C TYR A 140 14.51 -1.31 7.37
N TYR A 141 14.78 -1.25 8.68
CA TYR A 141 14.56 -0.07 9.53
C TYR A 141 15.46 1.12 9.16
N ALA A 142 16.76 0.89 8.95
CA ALA A 142 17.68 1.97 8.59
C ALA A 142 17.29 2.64 7.27
N ALA A 143 16.86 1.85 6.27
CA ALA A 143 16.44 2.37 4.99
C ALA A 143 15.13 3.18 5.08
N ARG A 144 14.13 2.71 5.83
CA ARG A 144 12.83 3.41 5.92
C ARG A 144 12.84 4.61 6.85
N VAL A 145 13.59 4.60 7.96
CA VAL A 145 13.78 5.78 8.80
C VAL A 145 14.60 6.84 8.07
N ALA A 146 15.60 6.44 7.26
CA ALA A 146 16.31 7.37 6.40
C ALA A 146 15.38 8.02 5.36
N GLN A 147 14.45 7.26 4.77
CA GLN A 147 13.46 7.78 3.81
C GLN A 147 12.42 8.70 4.47
N ALA A 148 11.88 8.32 5.64
CA ALA A 148 10.95 9.16 6.39
C ALA A 148 11.61 10.43 6.92
N ALA A 149 12.90 10.38 7.29
CA ALA A 149 13.69 11.55 7.68
C ALA A 149 14.09 12.42 6.48
N ALA A 150 14.20 11.84 5.29
CA ALA A 150 14.43 12.58 4.03
C ALA A 150 13.18 13.33 3.54
N GLY A 151 11.99 13.02 4.07
CA GLY A 151 10.76 13.72 3.70
C GLY A 151 10.29 13.42 2.26
N GLU A 152 10.73 12.30 1.68
CA GLU A 152 10.22 11.84 0.39
C GLU A 152 8.76 11.42 0.54
N ASP A 153 7.85 12.24 0.00
CA ASP A 153 6.42 11.94 -0.08
C ASP A 153 6.22 10.76 -1.05
N PRO A 154 5.71 9.59 -0.60
CA PRO A 154 5.52 8.42 -1.47
C PRO A 154 4.41 8.60 -2.53
N CYS A 155 3.91 9.83 -2.72
CA CYS A 155 2.91 10.19 -3.73
C CYS A 155 3.46 11.08 -4.86
N ALA A 156 4.77 11.37 -4.93
CA ALA A 156 5.35 11.98 -6.13
C ALA A 156 5.57 10.92 -7.21
N GLU A 157 4.49 10.51 -7.88
CA GLU A 157 4.62 9.95 -9.23
C GLU A 157 5.22 11.04 -10.11
N ASP A 158 6.36 10.73 -10.75
CA ASP A 158 7.01 11.60 -11.71
C ASP A 158 6.00 12.08 -12.74
N ARG A 159 5.64 13.36 -12.64
CA ARG A 159 4.97 14.08 -13.71
C ARG A 159 6.02 14.23 -14.82
N GLU A 160 6.04 13.26 -15.73
CA GLU A 160 6.69 13.40 -17.02
C GLU A 160 6.16 14.72 -17.63
N GLU A 161 7.02 15.74 -17.67
CA GLU A 161 6.71 16.98 -18.37
C GLU A 161 6.83 16.69 -19.87
N ASP A 162 5.70 16.77 -20.58
CA ASP A 162 5.67 16.99 -22.03
C ASP A 162 6.49 18.26 -22.31
N GLY A 163 7.74 18.04 -22.70
CA GLY A 163 8.67 19.05 -23.18
C GLY A 163 8.86 18.89 -24.68
N ASP A 164 7.82 19.21 -25.45
CA ASP A 164 7.96 19.50 -26.87
C ASP A 164 8.64 20.86 -26.97
N ASP A 165 9.96 20.91 -27.15
CA ASP A 165 10.56 22.11 -27.72
C ASP A 165 11.78 21.82 -28.60
N LEU A 166 11.79 22.60 -29.67
CA LEU A 166 12.56 22.52 -30.90
C LEU A 166 14.05 22.19 -30.72
N ILE A 167 14.53 21.21 -31.49
CA ILE A 167 15.93 21.15 -31.92
C ILE A 167 16.00 21.81 -33.31
N ASP A 168 16.44 23.06 -33.38
CA ASP A 168 16.91 23.69 -34.60
C ASP A 168 18.35 24.19 -34.40
N SER A 169 19.21 23.72 -35.30
CA SER A 169 20.49 24.29 -35.70
C SER A 169 21.57 24.51 -34.63
N THR A 170 22.52 23.57 -34.54
CA THR A 170 23.89 23.79 -35.06
C THR A 170 24.65 22.48 -35.18
N GLU A 171 24.85 22.05 -36.43
CA GLU A 171 26.01 21.25 -36.80
C GLU A 171 27.27 22.08 -36.59
N GLU A 172 28.27 21.54 -35.89
CA GLU A 172 29.64 21.61 -36.39
C GLU A 172 30.42 20.34 -35.96
N LEU A 173 31.03 19.73 -36.97
CA LEU A 173 31.87 18.55 -36.93
C LEU A 173 33.11 18.77 -36.05
N VAL A 174 33.71 17.70 -35.50
CA VAL A 174 35.02 17.17 -35.92
C VAL A 174 35.37 15.88 -35.15
N ASP A 175 35.65 14.88 -35.97
CA ASP A 175 36.30 13.59 -35.77
C ASP A 175 37.52 13.57 -34.84
N THR A 176 37.63 12.56 -33.97
CA THR A 176 38.85 11.74 -33.74
C THR A 176 38.53 10.63 -32.74
N GLY A 177 38.87 9.39 -33.09
CA GLY A 177 38.36 8.17 -32.47
C GLY A 177 39.21 7.53 -31.35
N THR A 178 38.81 6.28 -31.03
CA THR A 178 39.50 5.26 -30.20
C THR A 178 39.48 5.62 -28.70
N GLU A 179 39.13 4.77 -27.72
CA GLU A 179 39.41 3.34 -27.52
C GLU A 179 38.32 2.65 -26.65
N VAL A 180 38.15 1.35 -26.91
CA VAL A 180 37.32 0.41 -26.14
C VAL A 180 38.12 -0.09 -24.93
N ALA A 181 37.60 0.06 -23.72
CA ALA A 181 38.12 -0.63 -22.54
C ALA A 181 37.15 -1.71 -22.07
N THR A 182 37.58 -2.97 -22.22
CA THR A 182 36.95 -4.16 -21.64
C THR A 182 37.50 -4.36 -20.23
N VAL A 183 36.63 -4.50 -19.22
CA VAL A 183 37.03 -4.89 -17.85
C VAL A 183 37.00 -6.42 -17.75
N SER A 184 38.19 -7.01 -17.67
CA SER A 184 38.42 -8.43 -17.38
C SER A 184 38.38 -8.69 -15.88
N GLY A 185 37.59 -9.69 -15.47
CA GLY A 185 37.43 -10.14 -14.09
C GLY A 185 38.67 -10.82 -13.52
N ARG A 186 38.82 -10.78 -12.19
CA ARG A 186 39.83 -11.56 -11.47
C ARG A 186 39.18 -12.33 -10.32
N GLU A 187 39.25 -13.64 -10.46
CA GLU A 187 38.83 -14.70 -9.54
C GLU A 187 39.78 -14.80 -8.33
N PRO A 188 39.32 -15.12 -7.10
CA PRO A 188 40.20 -15.43 -5.98
C PRO A 188 40.46 -16.94 -5.88
N ARG A 189 41.74 -17.34 -5.99
CA ARG A 189 42.23 -18.67 -5.58
C ARG A 189 42.57 -18.64 -4.09
N GLY A 190 42.03 -19.61 -3.35
CA GLY A 190 42.35 -19.84 -1.94
C GLY A 190 43.59 -20.68 -1.69
N GLY A 191 43.91 -20.88 -0.39
CA GLY A 191 44.62 -22.06 0.09
C GLY A 191 45.65 -21.85 1.22
N GLY A 192 45.27 -22.28 2.44
CA GLY A 192 46.11 -22.89 3.51
C GLY A 192 47.03 -21.96 4.33
N ALA A 193 47.50 -22.29 5.54
CA ALA A 193 47.21 -23.29 6.59
C ALA A 193 48.22 -23.02 7.75
N ALA A 194 47.95 -23.58 8.95
CA ALA A 194 48.87 -23.84 10.08
C ALA A 194 49.27 -22.63 10.98
N GLN A 195 48.82 -22.59 12.25
CA GLN A 195 49.34 -23.26 13.48
C GLN A 195 50.58 -22.58 14.08
N SER A 196 50.41 -21.90 15.22
CA SER A 196 50.96 -22.21 16.56
C SER A 196 50.87 -20.99 17.48
#